data_AF-A0A6G2V9B2-F1
#
_entry.id   AF-A0A6G2V9B2-F1
#
_cell.length_a   1.000
_cell.length_b   1.000
_cell.length_c   1.000
_cell.angle_alpha   90.00
_cell.angle_beta   90.00
_cell.angle_gamma   90.00
#
_symmetry.space_group_name_H-M   'P 1'
#
loop_
_entity.id
_entity.type
_entity.pdbx_description
1 polymer ?
#
loop_
_entity_poly.entity_id
_entity_poly.type
_entity_poly.pdbx_seq_one_letter_code
_entity_poly.pdbx_strand_id
1 'polypeptide(L)'
;HSGKVLGVDNMSLDNSAHVVQFDDNGTDDHLWQLVPDGGGWYRIRNRHSGKVLGVDNMSTADSAHVVQYDDNGTDDHLWQLV
;
A
#
# COMPACT_ATOMS: atom_id res chain seq x y z
N HIS A 1 -8.91 8.96 -17.21
CA HIS A 1 -8.61 7.94 -16.19
C HIS A 1 -8.11 6.69 -16.89
N SER A 2 -6.98 6.10 -16.45
CA SER A 2 -6.32 4.99 -17.17
C SER A 2 -7.09 3.67 -17.16
N GLY A 3 -8.09 3.52 -16.27
CA GLY A 3 -8.84 2.27 -16.08
C GLY A 3 -8.10 1.24 -15.21
N LYS A 4 -6.88 1.55 -14.77
CA LYS A 4 -6.05 0.70 -13.90
C LYS A 4 -6.36 0.94 -12.42
N VAL A 5 -6.09 -0.07 -11.59
CA VAL A 5 -6.27 -0.09 -10.13
C VAL A 5 -4.93 -0.19 -9.42
N LEU A 6 -4.91 0.08 -8.11
CA LEU A 6 -3.72 -0.06 -7.26
C LEU A 6 -3.48 -1.55 -6.96
N GLY A 7 -2.30 -2.08 -7.28
CA GLY A 7 -1.97 -3.49 -7.09
C GLY A 7 -0.53 -3.70 -6.58
N VAL A 8 -0.26 -4.86 -6.00
CA VAL A 8 1.09 -5.27 -5.60
C VAL A 8 1.74 -5.99 -6.78
N ASP A 9 2.92 -5.54 -7.21
CA ASP A 9 3.60 -6.12 -8.36
C ASP A 9 3.84 -7.63 -8.16
N ASN A 10 3.50 -8.41 -9.19
CA ASN A 10 3.55 -9.87 -9.20
C ASN A 10 2.82 -10.58 -8.04
N MET A 11 1.81 -9.94 -7.42
CA MET A 11 1.11 -10.46 -6.24
C MET A 11 2.08 -10.83 -5.10
N SER A 12 3.22 -10.12 -5.01
CA SER A 12 4.28 -10.48 -4.08
C SER A 12 3.79 -10.53 -2.63
N LEU A 13 4.40 -11.38 -1.81
CA LEU A 13 4.23 -11.40 -0.36
C LEU A 13 5.43 -10.79 0.38
N ASP A 14 6.44 -10.33 -0.36
CA ASP A 14 7.67 -9.81 0.19
C ASP A 14 7.50 -8.36 0.68
N ASN A 15 8.29 -8.02 1.69
CA ASN A 15 8.47 -6.64 2.10
C ASN A 15 9.19 -5.85 0.99
N SER A 16 8.86 -4.57 0.90
CA SER A 16 9.37 -3.66 -0.14
C SER A 16 8.97 -4.06 -1.57
N ALA A 17 7.97 -4.93 -1.75
CA ALA A 17 7.39 -5.15 -3.07
C ALA A 17 6.67 -3.88 -3.55
N HIS A 18 6.89 -3.51 -4.81
CA HIS A 18 6.34 -2.30 -5.40
C HIS A 18 4.81 -2.33 -5.47
N VAL A 19 4.20 -1.18 -5.19
CA VAL A 19 2.78 -0.96 -5.45
C VAL A 19 2.65 -0.10 -6.71
N VAL A 20 1.84 -0.57 -7.65
CA VAL A 20 1.77 -0.07 -9.02
C VAL A 20 0.33 0.18 -9.45
N GLN A 21 0.15 0.85 -10.59
CA GLN A 21 -1.12 0.80 -11.31
C GLN A 21 -1.13 -0.42 -12.23
N PHE A 22 -2.18 -1.23 -12.17
CA PHE A 22 -2.31 -2.46 -12.95
C PHE A 22 -3.71 -2.62 -13.53
N ASP A 23 -3.84 -3.40 -14.60
CA ASP A 23 -5.17 -3.71 -15.15
C ASP A 23 -5.92 -4.60 -14.15
N ASP A 24 -7.17 -4.26 -13.83
CA ASP A 24 -7.95 -5.05 -12.89
C ASP A 24 -8.27 -6.43 -13.47
N ASN A 25 -7.67 -7.46 -12.88
CA ASN A 25 -7.80 -8.85 -13.25
C ASN A 25 -8.61 -9.65 -12.18
N GLY A 26 -9.17 -8.97 -11.18
CA GLY A 26 -9.97 -9.56 -10.11
C GLY A 26 -9.21 -10.31 -9.02
N THR A 27 -7.88 -10.20 -8.94
CA THR A 27 -7.09 -10.84 -7.88
C THR A 27 -7.06 -10.02 -6.58
N ASP A 28 -6.87 -10.70 -5.45
CA ASP A 28 -6.98 -10.10 -4.12
C ASP A 28 -5.88 -9.06 -3.80
N ASP A 29 -4.77 -9.04 -4.55
CA ASP A 29 -3.68 -8.06 -4.39
C ASP A 29 -4.07 -6.66 -4.89
N HIS A 30 -5.21 -6.54 -5.57
CA HIS A 30 -5.83 -5.26 -5.92
C HIS A 30 -6.79 -4.73 -4.86
N LEU A 31 -7.11 -5.54 -3.84
CA LEU A 31 -8.12 -5.20 -2.84
C LEU A 31 -7.44 -4.64 -1.59
N TRP A 32 -7.86 -3.42 -1.22
CA TRP A 32 -7.29 -2.67 -0.10
C TRP A 32 -8.35 -2.34 0.93
N GLN A 33 -7.99 -2.47 2.20
CA GLN A 33 -8.80 -2.11 3.36
C GLN A 33 -8.21 -0.89 4.06
N LEU A 34 -9.02 0.14 4.27
CA LEU A 34 -8.68 1.24 5.18
C LEU A 34 -8.87 0.79 6.63
N VAL A 35 -7.78 0.78 7.38
CA VAL A 35 -7.74 0.45 8.81
C VAL A 35 -7.49 1.75 9.58
N PRO A 36 -8.47 2.28 10.33
CA PRO A 36 -8.29 3.54 11.06
C PRO A 36 -7.22 3.43 12.15
N ASP A 37 -6.35 4.43 12.24
CA ASP A 37 -5.31 4.56 13.28
C ASP A 37 -5.60 5.67 14.30
N GLY A 38 -6.65 6.45 14.07
CA GLY A 38 -7.01 7.61 14.87
C GLY A 38 -6.44 8.91 14.29
N GLY A 39 -6.96 10.05 14.75
CA GLY A 39 -6.50 11.38 14.31
C GLY A 39 -6.67 11.68 12.82
N GLY A 40 -7.45 10.87 12.08
CA GLY A 40 -7.62 10.99 10.63
C GLY A 40 -6.61 10.17 9.80
N TRP A 41 -5.75 9.39 10.45
CA TRP A 41 -4.79 8.50 9.79
C TRP A 41 -5.35 7.10 9.60
N TYR A 42 -4.86 6.44 8.55
CA TYR A 42 -5.21 5.08 8.18
C TYR A 42 -3.97 4.28 7.80
N ARG A 43 -3.96 3.00 8.16
CA ARG A 43 -3.17 1.99 7.46
C ARG A 43 -4.00 1.47 6.29
N ILE A 44 -3.36 1.25 5.14
CA ILE A 44 -4.03 0.74 3.93
C ILE A 44 -3.56 -0.69 3.72
N ARG A 45 -4.36 -1.67 4.14
CA ARG A 45 -3.99 -3.08 4.18
C ARG A 45 -4.37 -3.81 2.91
N ASN A 46 -3.42 -4.53 2.32
CA ASN A 46 -3.66 -5.38 1.17
C ASN A 46 -4.35 -6.69 1.60
N ARG A 47 -5.40 -7.11 0.88
CA ARG A 47 -6.15 -8.33 1.22
C ARG A 47 -5.36 -9.60 0.96
N HIS A 48 -4.56 -9.65 -0.11
CA HIS A 48 -3.79 -10.84 -0.47
C HIS A 48 -2.67 -11.14 0.54
N SER A 49 -1.86 -10.13 0.85
CA SER A 49 -0.66 -10.32 1.69
C SER A 49 -0.89 -10.05 3.18
N GLY A 50 -1.94 -9.30 3.54
CA GLY A 50 -2.16 -8.78 4.89
C GLY A 50 -1.20 -7.65 5.29
N LYS A 51 -0.27 -7.27 4.42
CA LYS A 51 0.69 -6.17 4.60
C LYS A 51 0.03 -4.81 4.37
N VAL A 52 0.72 -3.73 4.76
CA VAL A 52 0.22 -2.36 4.64
C VAL A 52 1.01 -1.56 3.61
N LEU A 53 0.34 -0.60 2.98
CA LEU A 53 0.94 0.37 2.08
C LEU A 53 1.92 1.26 2.85
N GLY A 54 3.16 1.33 2.39
CA GLY A 54 4.24 2.07 3.04
C GLY A 54 5.08 2.88 2.06
N VAL A 55 5.82 3.85 2.59
CA VAL A 55 6.83 4.61 1.84
C VAL A 55 8.18 3.93 1.98
N ASP A 56 8.80 3.60 0.85
CA ASP A 56 10.07 2.88 0.84
C ASP A 56 11.15 3.62 1.63
N ASN A 57 11.87 2.86 2.47
CA ASN A 57 12.93 3.36 3.34
C ASN A 57 12.52 4.56 4.24
N MET A 58 11.24 4.70 4.59
CA MET A 58 10.70 5.83 5.38
C MET A 58 11.03 7.21 4.78
N SER A 59 11.18 7.26 3.45
CA SER A 59 11.58 8.49 2.78
C SER A 59 10.55 9.61 2.96
N THR A 60 11.02 10.82 3.22
CA THR A 60 10.20 12.04 3.24
C THR A 60 10.34 12.87 1.96
N ALA A 61 11.08 12.35 0.97
CA ALA A 61 11.31 13.04 -0.28
C ALA A 61 10.12 12.92 -1.23
N ASP A 62 9.92 13.96 -2.04
CA ASP A 62 8.95 13.92 -3.12
C ASP A 62 9.25 12.76 -4.08
N SER A 63 8.20 12.11 -4.57
CA SER A 63 8.28 10.95 -5.48
C SER A 63 8.94 9.71 -4.87
N ALA A 64 8.99 9.61 -3.54
CA ALA A 64 9.37 8.36 -2.87
C ALA A 64 8.51 7.19 -3.37
N HIS A 65 9.14 6.02 -3.51
CA HIS A 65 8.45 4.83 -3.95
C HIS A 65 7.45 4.34 -2.88
N VAL A 66 6.31 3.85 -3.34
CA VAL A 66 5.31 3.21 -2.50
C VAL A 66 5.44 1.69 -2.64
N VAL A 67 5.45 1.01 -1.51
CA VAL A 67 5.64 -0.43 -1.38
C VAL A 67 4.57 -1.02 -0.45
N GLN A 68 4.50 -2.35 -0.37
CA GLN A 68 3.90 -3.00 0.79
C GLN A 68 4.98 -3.39 1.80
N TYR A 69 4.61 -3.42 3.07
CA TYR A 69 5.50 -3.85 4.14
C TYR A 69 4.68 -4.44 5.30
N ASP A 70 5.30 -5.33 6.07
CA ASP A 70 4.73 -5.82 7.32
C ASP A 70 4.39 -4.66 8.25
N ASP A 71 3.21 -4.69 8.86
CA ASP A 71 2.82 -3.64 9.80
C ASP A 71 3.67 -3.73 11.08
N ASN A 72 4.68 -2.87 11.18
CA ASN A 72 5.68 -2.81 12.25
C ASN A 72 5.44 -1.62 13.21
N GLY A 73 4.32 -0.90 13.04
CA GLY A 73 3.97 0.24 13.90
C GLY A 73 4.61 1.58 13.54
N THR A 74 5.43 1.68 12.49
CA THR A 74 6.10 2.93 12.12
C THR A 74 5.22 3.85 11.25
N ASP A 75 5.56 5.13 11.25
CA ASP A 75 4.73 6.20 10.68
C ASP A 75 4.70 6.22 9.14
N ASP A 76 5.68 5.59 8.48
CA ASP A 76 5.76 5.48 7.02
C ASP A 76 4.64 4.62 6.40
N HIS A 77 3.82 3.97 7.24
CA HIS A 77 2.62 3.24 6.84
C HIS A 77 1.32 4.02 7.09
N LEU A 78 1.40 5.25 7.61
CA LEU A 78 0.24 6.09 7.93
C LEU A 78 -0.10 7.01 6.75
N TRP A 79 -1.35 6.91 6.29
CA TRP A 79 -1.88 7.70 5.20
C TRP A 79 -3.05 8.56 5.67
N GLN A 80 -3.07 9.82 5.23
CA GLN A 80 -4.24 10.68 5.32
C GLN A 80 -4.89 10.75 3.94
N LEU A 81 -6.22 10.57 3.88
CA LEU A 81 -7.00 10.77 2.66
C LEU A 81 -7.61 12.17 2.71
N VAL A 82 -7.30 13.02 1.73
CA VAL A 82 -7.71 14.44 1.65
C VAL A 82 -8.55 14.74 0.43
#